data_AF-A0A7Y4A6V6-F1
#
_entry.id   AF-A0A7Y4A6V6-F1
#
_cell.length_a   1.000
_cell.length_b   1.000
_cell.length_c   1.000
_cell.angle_alpha   90.00
_cell.angle_beta   90.00
_cell.angle_gamma   90.00
#
_symmetry.space_group_name_H-M   'P 1'
#
loop_
_entity.id
_entity.type
_entity.pdbx_description
1 polymer ?
#
loop_
_entity_poly.entity_id
_entity_poly.type
_entity_poly.pdbx_seq_one_letter_code
_entity_poly.pdbx_strand_id
1 'polypeptide(L)'
;MSKSPIAIGLGAAIFLIQALLVGVSFPTMLAAALICGLFLFLLAISRYTVPPYTSKAIQSLERVLLPKLSHQVENSSELAHQAITELGTKVENLRQNYHSLKHTSDLSDKEREKYLRQVEQTFKEILVLLQFGDRLRQQQQGVIEGLEEFQLALSDLEHKGWDEEALLGALERIEQKTRLEGNKSPQDEGSVTFF
;
A
#
# COMPACT_ATOMS: atom_id res chain seq x y z
N MET A 1 20.42 -19.01 21.80
CA MET A 1 19.43 -20.11 21.66
C MET A 1 18.64 -20.24 22.94
N SER A 2 17.45 -19.62 23.01
CA SER A 2 16.54 -19.76 24.16
C SER A 2 15.82 -21.11 24.06
N LYS A 3 16.08 -22.02 25.00
CA LYS A 3 15.32 -23.29 25.11
C LYS A 3 13.91 -22.92 25.52
N SER A 4 12.92 -23.14 24.64
CA SER A 4 11.55 -22.72 24.89
C SER A 4 10.98 -23.42 26.13
N PRO A 5 10.65 -22.68 27.22
CA PRO A 5 10.20 -23.26 28.50
C PRO A 5 8.92 -24.09 28.36
N ILE A 6 8.20 -23.90 27.26
CA ILE A 6 6.97 -24.61 26.90
C ILE A 6 7.23 -26.11 26.68
N ALA A 7 8.34 -26.49 26.03
CA ALA A 7 8.62 -27.89 25.73
C ALA A 7 8.91 -28.72 26.99
N ILE A 8 9.56 -28.10 27.98
CA ILE A 8 9.88 -28.72 29.26
C ILE A 8 8.61 -28.87 30.10
N GLY A 9 7.74 -27.85 30.11
CA GLY A 9 6.47 -27.90 30.83
C GLY A 9 5.51 -28.96 30.27
N LEU A 10 5.47 -29.13 28.95
CA LEU A 10 4.58 -30.10 28.30
C LEU A 10 5.02 -31.55 28.53
N GLY A 11 6.34 -31.81 28.49
CA GLY A 11 6.89 -33.12 28.85
C GLY A 11 6.66 -33.49 30.32
N ALA A 12 6.80 -32.54 31.24
CA ALA A 12 6.50 -32.74 32.65
C ALA A 12 5.00 -33.02 32.89
N ALA A 13 4.10 -32.34 32.18
CA ALA A 13 2.67 -32.56 32.27
C ALA A 13 2.26 -33.96 31.76
N ILE A 14 2.80 -34.40 30.62
CA ILE A 14 2.54 -35.75 30.08
C ILE A 14 3.00 -36.83 31.07
N PHE A 15 4.20 -36.67 31.64
CA PHE A 15 4.74 -37.59 32.63
C PHE A 15 3.87 -37.64 33.89
N LEU A 16 3.43 -36.48 34.39
CA LEU A 16 2.61 -36.38 35.59
C LEU A 16 1.22 -37.01 35.38
N ILE A 17 0.60 -36.80 34.22
CA ILE A 17 -0.68 -37.42 33.84
C ILE A 17 -0.55 -38.94 33.75
N GLN A 18 0.52 -39.45 33.13
CA GLN A 18 0.75 -40.90 33.04
C GLN A 18 1.07 -41.55 34.39
N ALA A 19 1.83 -40.86 35.25
CA ALA A 19 2.10 -41.30 36.61
C ALA A 19 0.82 -41.38 37.45
N LEU A 20 -0.13 -40.46 37.24
CA LEU A 20 -1.42 -40.43 37.94
C LEU A 20 -2.40 -41.50 37.45
N LEU A 21 -2.42 -41.78 36.15
CA LEU A 21 -3.39 -42.72 35.53
C LEU A 21 -2.99 -44.19 35.62
N VAL A 22 -1.69 -44.49 35.49
CA VAL A 22 -1.21 -45.88 35.32
C VAL A 22 -0.20 -46.27 36.40
N GLY A 23 0.26 -45.31 37.20
CA GLY A 23 1.33 -45.50 38.18
C GLY A 23 2.73 -45.40 37.56
N VAL A 24 3.72 -45.22 38.43
CA VAL A 24 5.13 -45.13 38.02
C VAL A 24 5.68 -46.55 37.86
N SER A 25 5.76 -47.00 36.61
CA SER A 25 6.34 -48.29 36.24
C SER A 25 7.31 -48.10 35.08
N PHE A 26 8.28 -48.99 34.92
CA PHE A 26 9.26 -48.89 33.83
C PHE A 26 8.61 -48.78 32.43
N PRO A 27 7.52 -49.53 32.11
CA PRO A 27 6.82 -49.38 30.83
C PRO A 27 6.18 -47.99 30.64
N THR A 28 5.66 -47.36 31.70
CA THR A 28 5.03 -46.03 31.61
C THR A 28 6.06 -44.93 31.44
N MET A 29 7.24 -45.05 32.08
CA MET A 29 8.37 -44.15 31.84
C MET A 29 8.90 -44.24 30.40
N LEU A 30 8.98 -45.45 29.85
CA LEU A 30 9.40 -45.67 28.46
C LEU A 30 8.39 -45.10 27.46
N ALA A 31 7.09 -45.27 27.71
CA ALA A 31 6.03 -44.67 26.91
C ALA A 31 6.06 -43.14 26.95
N ALA A 32 6.28 -42.54 28.13
CA ALA A 32 6.43 -41.09 28.29
C ALA A 32 7.60 -40.55 27.46
N ALA A 33 8.75 -41.24 27.53
CA ALA A 33 9.96 -40.88 26.80
C ALA A 33 9.75 -40.97 25.28
N LEU A 34 9.07 -42.02 24.79
CA LEU A 34 8.73 -42.17 23.38
C LEU A 34 7.77 -41.09 22.88
N ILE A 35 6.74 -40.75 23.66
CA ILE A 35 5.78 -39.69 23.30
C ILE A 35 6.49 -38.34 23.26
N CYS A 36 7.32 -38.02 24.26
CA CYS A 36 8.12 -36.79 24.26
C CYS A 36 9.10 -36.75 23.07
N GLY A 37 9.75 -37.88 22.77
CA GLY A 37 10.65 -38.00 21.61
C GLY A 37 9.93 -37.78 20.28
N LEU A 38 8.77 -38.40 20.10
CA LEU A 38 7.93 -38.23 18.90
C LEU A 38 7.42 -36.80 18.79
N PHE A 39 7.01 -36.18 19.89
CA PHE A 39 6.57 -34.78 19.90
C PHE A 39 7.70 -33.82 19.53
N LEU A 40 8.90 -34.03 20.09
CA LEU A 40 10.09 -33.24 19.72
C LEU A 40 10.49 -33.47 18.26
N PHE A 41 10.36 -34.69 17.76
CA PHE A 41 10.64 -35.03 16.36
C PHE A 41 9.64 -34.37 15.41
N LEU A 42 8.34 -34.40 15.73
CA LEU A 42 7.31 -33.70 14.97
C LEU A 42 7.49 -32.17 15.02
N LEU A 43 7.89 -31.61 16.16
CA LEU A 43 8.25 -30.19 16.26
C LEU A 43 9.52 -29.85 15.47
N ALA A 44 10.49 -30.74 15.41
CA ALA A 44 11.68 -30.55 14.59
C ALA A 44 11.29 -30.53 13.12
N ILE A 45 10.53 -31.52 12.64
CA ILE A 45 10.01 -31.58 11.27
C ILE A 45 9.17 -30.35 10.96
N SER A 46 8.27 -29.92 11.87
CA SER A 46 7.42 -28.75 11.64
C SER A 46 8.21 -27.45 11.50
N ARG A 47 9.33 -27.33 12.23
CA ARG A 47 10.26 -26.20 12.09
C ARG A 47 11.08 -26.25 10.80
N TYR A 48 11.28 -27.42 10.21
CA TYR A 48 11.90 -27.57 8.89
C TYR A 48 10.92 -27.36 7.73
N THR A 49 9.60 -27.43 7.96
CA THR A 49 8.60 -27.25 6.90
C THR A 49 8.27 -25.81 6.55
N VAL A 50 8.70 -24.80 7.31
CA VAL A 50 8.61 -23.41 6.83
C VAL A 50 9.88 -23.12 6.05
N PRO A 51 9.79 -22.98 4.72
CA PRO A 51 10.99 -22.76 3.96
C PRO A 51 11.61 -21.40 4.28
N PRO A 52 12.95 -21.29 4.30
CA PRO A 52 13.64 -20.06 4.68
C PRO A 52 13.34 -18.86 3.77
N TYR A 53 12.85 -19.11 2.54
CA TYR A 53 12.45 -18.07 1.59
C TYR A 53 11.12 -17.38 1.99
N THR A 54 10.20 -18.07 2.65
CA THR A 54 8.91 -17.50 3.09
C THR A 54 9.10 -16.47 4.19
N SER A 55 10.02 -16.71 5.13
CA SER A 55 10.34 -15.75 6.18
C SER A 55 11.00 -14.48 5.65
N LYS A 56 11.82 -14.57 4.61
CA LYS A 56 12.47 -13.40 3.99
C LYS A 56 11.46 -12.57 3.19
N ALA A 57 10.61 -13.23 2.41
CA ALA A 57 9.53 -12.57 1.67
C ALA A 57 8.60 -11.78 2.59
N ILE A 58 8.15 -12.41 3.69
CA ILE A 58 7.27 -11.74 4.67
C ILE A 58 7.97 -10.54 5.31
N GLN A 59 9.24 -10.65 5.70
CA GLN A 59 9.98 -9.53 6.31
C GLN A 59 10.20 -8.37 5.34
N SER A 60 10.50 -8.66 4.07
CA SER A 60 10.65 -7.62 3.04
C SER A 60 9.32 -6.93 2.74
N LEU A 61 8.25 -7.73 2.63
CA LEU A 61 6.88 -7.23 2.43
C LEU A 61 6.46 -6.29 3.56
N GLU A 62 6.70 -6.69 4.82
CA GLU A 62 6.35 -5.90 6.01
C GLU A 62 7.18 -4.61 6.12
N ARG A 63 8.50 -4.68 5.90
CA ARG A 63 9.40 -3.55 6.23
C ARG A 63 9.57 -2.54 5.12
N VAL A 64 9.44 -2.95 3.87
CA VAL A 64 9.82 -2.12 2.72
C VAL A 64 8.63 -1.87 1.81
N LEU A 65 7.89 -2.92 1.47
CA LEU A 65 6.95 -2.88 0.36
C LEU A 65 5.58 -2.32 0.78
N LEU A 66 5.02 -2.82 1.89
CA LEU A 66 3.77 -2.30 2.46
C LEU A 66 3.85 -0.81 2.81
N PRO A 67 4.91 -0.32 3.48
CA PRO A 67 5.04 1.11 3.77
C PRO A 67 5.09 1.96 2.50
N LYS A 68 5.82 1.53 1.45
CA LYS A 68 5.90 2.26 0.18
C LYS A 68 4.54 2.36 -0.52
N LEU A 69 3.80 1.25 -0.60
CA LEU A 69 2.46 1.24 -1.18
C LEU A 69 1.49 2.09 -0.36
N SER A 70 1.51 1.96 0.97
CA SER A 70 0.66 2.75 1.87
C SER A 70 0.92 4.24 1.66
N HIS A 71 2.18 4.64 1.59
CA HIS A 71 2.56 6.03 1.36
C HIS A 71 2.13 6.54 -0.01
N GLN A 72 2.28 5.74 -1.08
CA GLN A 72 1.81 6.13 -2.41
C GLN A 72 0.28 6.27 -2.49
N VAL A 73 -0.47 5.38 -1.85
CA VAL A 73 -1.94 5.45 -1.80
C VAL A 73 -2.40 6.64 -0.98
N GLU A 74 -1.78 6.89 0.18
CA GLU A 74 -2.09 8.03 1.04
C GLU A 74 -1.83 9.35 0.31
N ASN A 75 -0.65 9.50 -0.30
CA ASN A 75 -0.32 10.68 -1.11
C ASN A 75 -1.30 10.88 -2.28
N SER A 76 -1.64 9.81 -3.01
CA SER A 76 -2.58 9.88 -4.13
C SER A 76 -3.98 10.30 -3.66
N SER A 77 -4.43 9.78 -2.52
CA SER A 77 -5.71 10.12 -1.90
C SER A 77 -5.77 11.58 -1.44
N GLU A 78 -4.71 12.06 -0.78
CA GLU A 78 -4.61 13.45 -0.31
C GLU A 78 -4.62 14.42 -1.51
N LEU A 79 -3.81 14.14 -2.53
CA LEU A 79 -3.75 14.95 -3.75
C LEU A 79 -5.10 14.95 -4.49
N ALA A 80 -5.78 13.81 -4.59
CA ALA A 80 -7.11 13.73 -5.19
C ALA A 80 -8.13 14.56 -4.39
N HIS A 81 -8.07 14.51 -3.06
CA HIS A 81 -8.97 15.28 -2.21
C HIS A 81 -8.76 16.80 -2.37
N GLN A 82 -7.50 17.24 -2.42
CA GLN A 82 -7.15 18.64 -2.68
C GLN A 82 -7.66 19.09 -4.05
N ALA A 83 -7.40 18.31 -5.11
CA ALA A 83 -7.84 18.64 -6.47
C ALA A 83 -9.37 18.72 -6.60
N ILE A 84 -10.11 17.80 -5.99
CA ILE A 84 -11.59 17.82 -5.98
C ILE A 84 -12.10 19.05 -5.24
N THR A 85 -11.49 19.39 -4.11
CA THR A 85 -11.87 20.56 -3.31
C THR A 85 -11.64 21.84 -4.09
N GLU A 86 -10.45 22.00 -4.70
CA GLU A 86 -10.13 23.15 -5.55
C GLU A 86 -11.09 23.24 -6.74
N LEU A 87 -11.33 22.13 -7.44
CA LEU A 87 -12.27 22.09 -8.56
C LEU A 87 -13.67 22.53 -8.13
N GLY A 88 -14.16 22.05 -6.97
CA GLY A 88 -15.44 22.45 -6.41
C GLY A 88 -15.53 23.96 -6.17
N THR A 89 -14.49 24.57 -5.59
CA THR A 89 -14.45 26.01 -5.38
C THR A 89 -14.43 26.80 -6.69
N LYS A 90 -13.68 26.35 -7.71
CA LYS A 90 -13.61 27.01 -9.01
C LYS A 90 -14.92 26.90 -9.77
N VAL A 91 -15.59 25.75 -9.73
CA VAL A 91 -16.92 25.57 -10.34
C VAL A 91 -17.96 26.46 -9.68
N GLU A 92 -17.93 26.58 -8.34
CA GLU A 92 -18.83 27.47 -7.63
C GLU A 92 -18.55 28.95 -7.97
N ASN A 93 -17.29 29.37 -8.06
CA ASN A 93 -16.91 30.71 -8.52
C ASN A 93 -17.40 30.98 -9.95
N LEU A 94 -17.28 30.00 -10.85
CA LEU A 94 -17.78 30.10 -12.23
C LEU A 94 -19.30 30.27 -12.25
N ARG A 95 -20.02 29.49 -11.43
CA ARG A 95 -21.47 29.60 -11.27
C ARG A 95 -21.89 30.97 -10.74
N GLN A 96 -21.22 31.50 -9.72
CA GLN A 96 -21.50 32.81 -9.15
C GLN A 96 -21.26 33.93 -10.16
N ASN A 97 -20.13 33.89 -10.88
CA ASN A 97 -19.82 34.87 -11.93
C ASN A 97 -20.84 34.83 -13.06
N TYR A 98 -21.28 33.64 -13.48
CA TYR A 98 -22.30 33.49 -14.53
C TYR A 98 -23.68 33.97 -14.07
N HIS A 99 -24.04 33.70 -12.81
CA HIS A 99 -25.28 34.19 -12.20
C HIS A 99 -25.32 35.72 -12.15
N SER A 100 -24.22 36.35 -11.72
CA SER A 100 -24.05 37.81 -11.74
C SER A 100 -24.15 38.39 -13.16
N LEU A 101 -23.59 37.70 -14.15
CA LEU A 101 -23.69 38.12 -15.56
C LEU A 101 -25.14 38.11 -16.09
N LYS A 102 -25.96 37.17 -15.62
CA LYS A 102 -27.31 36.90 -16.12
C LYS A 102 -28.40 37.69 -15.40
N HIS A 103 -28.21 38.06 -14.14
CA HIS A 103 -29.26 38.65 -13.30
C HIS A 103 -29.05 40.11 -12.93
N THR A 104 -27.91 40.69 -13.28
CA THR A 104 -27.70 42.13 -13.14
C THR A 104 -27.99 42.80 -14.48
N SER A 105 -29.24 43.24 -14.65
CA SER A 105 -29.76 43.89 -15.86
C SER A 105 -29.13 45.26 -16.17
N ASP A 106 -28.24 45.76 -15.31
CA ASP A 106 -27.67 47.11 -15.32
C ASP A 106 -26.13 47.13 -15.16
N LEU A 107 -25.45 46.04 -15.57
CA LEU A 107 -24.00 46.00 -15.57
C LEU A 107 -23.43 46.95 -16.63
N SER A 108 -22.49 47.78 -16.21
CA SER A 108 -21.63 48.54 -17.13
C SER A 108 -20.90 47.58 -18.07
N ASP A 109 -20.67 47.99 -19.32
CA ASP A 109 -19.89 47.19 -20.29
C ASP A 109 -18.51 46.78 -19.72
N LYS A 110 -17.90 47.65 -18.91
CA LYS A 110 -16.62 47.36 -18.23
C LYS A 110 -16.74 46.26 -17.17
N GLU A 111 -17.87 46.19 -16.46
CA GLU A 111 -18.11 45.17 -15.44
C GLU A 111 -18.44 43.83 -16.08
N ARG A 112 -19.24 43.84 -17.16
CA ARG A 112 -19.52 42.66 -17.97
C ARG A 112 -18.24 42.08 -18.55
N GLU A 113 -17.36 42.90 -19.11
CA GLU A 113 -16.08 42.45 -19.64
C GLU A 113 -15.16 41.87 -18.55
N LYS A 114 -15.15 42.49 -17.35
CA LYS A 114 -14.40 41.97 -16.19
C LYS A 114 -14.86 40.58 -15.78
N TYR A 115 -16.17 40.35 -15.66
CA TYR A 115 -16.70 39.03 -15.31
C TYR A 115 -16.43 37.99 -16.39
N LEU A 116 -16.52 38.36 -17.68
CA LEU A 116 -16.18 37.45 -18.78
C LEU A 116 -14.73 36.99 -18.70
N ARG A 117 -13.79 37.91 -18.44
CA ARG A 117 -12.37 37.56 -18.23
C ARG A 117 -12.18 36.65 -17.01
N GLN A 118 -12.90 36.90 -15.91
CA GLN A 118 -12.85 36.05 -14.71
C GLN A 118 -13.41 34.64 -14.95
N VAL A 119 -14.47 34.51 -15.76
CA VAL A 119 -15.03 33.21 -16.18
C VAL A 119 -14.03 32.48 -17.06
N GLU A 120 -13.43 33.14 -18.05
CA GLU A 120 -12.42 32.55 -18.94
C GLU A 120 -11.19 32.08 -18.15
N GLN A 121 -10.72 32.89 -17.20
CA GLN A 121 -9.59 32.53 -16.34
C GLN A 121 -9.91 31.33 -15.44
N THR A 122 -11.07 31.35 -14.77
CA THR A 122 -11.53 30.22 -13.95
C THR A 122 -11.68 28.95 -14.78
N PHE A 123 -12.14 29.05 -16.02
CA PHE A 123 -12.24 27.90 -16.92
C PHE A 123 -10.87 27.32 -17.29
N LYS A 124 -9.87 28.17 -17.56
CA LYS A 124 -8.49 27.72 -17.79
C LYS A 124 -7.91 27.00 -16.57
N GLU A 125 -8.16 27.53 -15.37
CA GLU A 125 -7.74 26.89 -14.11
C GLU A 125 -8.41 25.52 -13.91
N ILE A 126 -9.70 25.39 -14.25
CA ILE A 126 -10.40 24.10 -14.23
C ILE A 126 -9.79 23.10 -15.21
N LEU A 127 -9.41 23.53 -16.42
CA LEU A 127 -8.74 22.66 -17.39
C LEU A 127 -7.39 22.15 -16.86
N VAL A 128 -6.63 23.00 -16.18
CA VAL A 128 -5.37 22.59 -15.52
C VAL A 128 -5.67 21.55 -14.43
N LEU A 129 -6.67 21.78 -13.58
CA LEU A 129 -7.08 20.80 -12.56
C LEU A 129 -7.55 19.46 -13.16
N LEU A 130 -8.16 19.47 -14.34
CA LEU A 130 -8.51 18.22 -15.04
C LEU A 130 -7.27 17.46 -15.52
N GLN A 131 -6.22 18.16 -15.95
CA GLN A 131 -4.93 17.54 -16.31
C GLN A 131 -4.24 16.92 -15.08
N PHE A 132 -4.46 17.45 -13.88
CA PHE A 132 -4.05 16.77 -12.64
C PHE A 132 -4.76 15.42 -12.45
N GLY A 133 -6.00 15.28 -12.94
CA GLY A 133 -6.72 14.01 -12.94
C GLY A 133 -5.98 12.91 -13.73
N ASP A 134 -5.41 13.25 -14.89
CA ASP A 134 -4.63 12.32 -15.69
C ASP A 134 -3.33 11.91 -14.97
N ARG A 135 -2.68 12.85 -14.29
CA ARG A 135 -1.49 12.60 -13.46
C ARG A 135 -1.79 11.68 -12.27
N LEU A 136 -2.90 11.91 -11.57
CA LEU A 136 -3.38 11.02 -10.50
C LEU A 136 -3.66 9.62 -11.02
N ARG A 137 -4.28 9.51 -12.19
CA ARG A 137 -4.51 8.21 -12.84
C ARG A 137 -3.20 7.50 -13.18
N GLN A 138 -2.18 8.22 -13.65
CA GLN A 138 -0.86 7.64 -13.90
C GLN A 138 -0.19 7.13 -12.62
N GLN A 139 -0.30 7.86 -11.51
CA GLN A 139 0.20 7.40 -10.21
C GLN A 139 -0.53 6.14 -9.72
N GLN A 140 -1.87 6.12 -9.83
CA GLN A 140 -2.67 4.95 -9.47
C GLN A 140 -2.32 3.73 -10.34
N GLN A 141 -2.06 3.95 -11.63
CA GLN A 141 -1.59 2.89 -12.52
C GLN A 141 -0.24 2.32 -12.07
N GLY A 142 0.68 3.16 -11.60
CA GLY A 142 1.94 2.70 -11.01
C GLY A 142 1.76 1.84 -9.77
N VAL A 143 0.81 2.20 -8.90
CA VAL A 143 0.46 1.39 -7.73
C VAL A 143 -0.08 0.02 -8.16
N ILE A 144 -0.96 -0.03 -9.17
CA ILE A 144 -1.51 -1.28 -9.71
C ILE A 144 -0.40 -2.15 -10.30
N GLU A 145 0.45 -1.59 -11.16
CA GLU A 145 1.60 -2.30 -11.76
C GLU A 145 2.54 -2.84 -10.66
N GLY A 146 2.79 -2.06 -9.61
CA GLY A 146 3.59 -2.52 -8.46
C GLY A 146 2.95 -3.70 -7.72
N LEU A 147 1.63 -3.67 -7.52
CA LEU A 147 0.86 -4.77 -6.92
C LEU A 147 0.89 -6.04 -7.76
N GLU A 148 0.84 -5.92 -9.08
CA GLU A 148 0.95 -7.05 -9.99
C GLU A 148 2.35 -7.71 -9.91
N GLU A 149 3.42 -6.92 -9.87
CA GLU A 149 4.79 -7.43 -9.66
C GLU A 149 4.93 -8.14 -8.31
N PHE A 150 4.27 -7.64 -7.25
CA PHE A 150 4.24 -8.33 -5.96
C PHE A 150 3.50 -9.66 -6.03
N GLN A 151 2.34 -9.68 -6.70
CA GLN A 151 1.57 -10.90 -6.85
C GLN A 151 2.35 -11.95 -7.64
N LEU A 152 3.08 -11.54 -8.69
CA LEU A 152 3.97 -12.43 -9.44
C LEU A 152 5.10 -12.97 -8.58
N ALA A 153 5.80 -12.10 -7.83
CA ALA A 153 6.89 -12.51 -6.94
C ALA A 153 6.43 -13.47 -5.83
N LEU A 154 5.23 -13.27 -5.28
CA LEU A 154 4.64 -14.17 -4.29
C LEU A 154 4.16 -15.48 -4.91
N SER A 155 3.61 -15.45 -6.13
CA SER A 155 3.14 -16.66 -6.82
C SER A 155 4.30 -17.58 -7.22
N ASP A 156 5.45 -17.00 -7.58
CA ASP A 156 6.65 -17.73 -7.97
C ASP A 156 7.56 -18.09 -6.78
N LEU A 157 7.20 -17.69 -5.55
CA LEU A 157 8.04 -17.84 -4.36
C LEU A 157 8.47 -19.29 -4.10
N GLU A 158 7.58 -20.26 -4.33
CA GLU A 158 7.87 -21.69 -4.12
C GLU A 158 8.80 -22.28 -5.19
N HIS A 159 8.88 -21.67 -6.37
CA HIS A 159 9.58 -22.23 -7.54
C HIS A 159 10.90 -21.51 -7.83
N LYS A 160 10.93 -20.18 -7.66
CA LYS A 160 12.10 -19.32 -7.95
C LYS A 160 12.78 -18.76 -6.69
N GLY A 161 12.12 -18.87 -5.53
CA GLY A 161 12.58 -18.24 -4.29
C GLY A 161 12.29 -16.73 -4.27
N TRP A 162 12.72 -16.06 -3.20
CA TRP A 162 12.53 -14.62 -3.02
C TRP A 162 13.73 -13.84 -3.60
N ASP A 163 13.51 -13.18 -4.73
CA ASP A 163 14.46 -12.24 -5.33
C ASP A 163 14.02 -10.79 -5.06
N GLU A 164 14.46 -10.27 -3.92
CA GLU A 164 14.15 -8.91 -3.48
C GLU A 164 14.74 -7.85 -4.41
N GLU A 165 15.91 -8.11 -5.00
CA GLU A 165 16.63 -7.14 -5.83
C GLU A 165 15.91 -6.95 -7.18
N ALA A 166 15.47 -8.05 -7.79
CA ALA A 166 14.66 -7.99 -9.00
C ALA A 166 13.33 -7.24 -8.78
N LEU A 167 12.67 -7.50 -7.65
CA LEU A 167 11.42 -6.85 -7.28
C LEU A 167 11.61 -5.35 -7.02
N LEU A 168 12.64 -4.97 -6.25
CA LEU A 168 12.96 -3.56 -6.01
C LEU A 168 13.32 -2.84 -7.32
N GLY A 169 14.06 -3.49 -8.21
CA GLY A 169 14.37 -2.94 -9.53
C GLY A 169 13.12 -2.78 -10.42
N ALA A 170 12.16 -3.70 -10.34
CA ALA A 170 10.88 -3.55 -11.04
C ALA A 170 10.08 -2.36 -10.50
N LEU A 171 10.00 -2.23 -9.17
CA LEU A 171 9.33 -1.11 -8.53
C LEU A 171 9.99 0.23 -8.84
N GLU A 172 11.32 0.29 -8.90
CA GLU A 172 12.04 1.51 -9.25
C GLU A 172 11.74 1.93 -10.70
N ARG A 173 11.63 0.98 -11.63
CA ARG A 173 11.22 1.27 -13.02
C ARG A 173 9.80 1.81 -13.09
N ILE A 174 8.88 1.20 -12.34
CA ILE A 174 7.49 1.65 -12.27
C ILE A 174 7.41 3.04 -11.63
N GLU A 175 8.18 3.27 -10.56
CA GLU A 175 8.30 4.57 -9.92
C GLU A 175 8.83 5.61 -10.90
N GLN A 176 9.93 5.34 -11.62
CA GLN A 176 10.46 6.27 -12.63
C GLN A 176 9.47 6.58 -13.76
N LYS A 177 8.70 5.59 -14.21
CA LYS A 177 7.64 5.77 -15.23
C LYS A 177 6.46 6.60 -14.72
N THR A 178 6.19 6.56 -13.42
CA THR A 178 5.03 7.21 -12.79
C THR A 178 5.38 8.41 -11.93
N ARG A 179 6.68 8.74 -11.86
CA ARG A 179 7.22 9.90 -11.16
C ARG A 179 6.82 11.14 -11.93
N LEU A 180 5.85 11.85 -11.36
CA LEU A 180 5.59 13.24 -11.71
C LEU A 180 6.82 14.05 -11.27
N GLU A 181 7.31 14.96 -12.10
CA GLU A 181 8.37 15.89 -11.72
C GLU A 181 7.95 16.61 -10.42
N GLY A 182 8.52 16.19 -9.30
CA GLY A 182 8.16 16.68 -7.99
C GLY A 182 8.61 18.12 -7.83
N ASN A 183 7.64 19.04 -7.86
CA ASN A 183 7.60 20.34 -7.13
C ASN A 183 6.69 21.39 -7.79
N LYS A 184 6.03 21.09 -8.91
CA LYS A 184 5.15 22.09 -9.53
C LYS A 184 3.75 21.99 -8.90
N SER A 185 3.44 22.96 -8.05
CA SER A 185 2.08 23.22 -7.60
C SER A 185 1.16 23.34 -8.83
N PRO A 186 -0.15 23.01 -8.74
CA PRO A 186 -1.13 23.35 -9.78
C PRO A 186 -1.10 24.81 -10.23
N GLN A 187 -0.52 25.67 -9.40
CA GLN A 187 -0.38 27.10 -9.62
C GLN A 187 0.92 27.50 -10.37
N ASP A 188 1.93 26.62 -10.44
CA ASP A 188 3.23 26.92 -11.05
C ASP A 188 3.29 26.62 -12.56
N GLU A 189 2.34 25.84 -13.10
CA GLU A 189 2.26 25.57 -14.54
C GLU A 189 1.30 26.57 -15.21
N GLY A 190 1.73 27.83 -15.21
CA GLY A 190 1.30 28.78 -16.21
C GLY A 190 1.70 28.25 -17.60
N SER A 191 0.71 27.97 -18.43
CA SER A 191 0.80 27.51 -19.81
C SER A 191 1.22 26.05 -20.03
N VAL A 192 0.18 25.25 -20.28
CA VAL A 192 0.11 24.18 -21.28
C VAL A 192 1.43 23.92 -22.02
N THR A 193 2.07 22.80 -21.70
CA THR A 193 2.85 22.05 -22.68
C THR A 193 2.28 20.65 -22.77
N PHE A 194 1.67 20.37 -23.93
CA PHE A 194 1.40 19.03 -24.42
C PHE A 194 2.74 18.31 -24.54
N PHE A 195 2.97 17.33 -23.68
CA PHE A 195 3.55 15.99 -23.88
C PHE A 195 3.81 15.39 -22.49
#